data_AF-A0A0C1U7I7-F1
#
_entry.id   AF-A0A0C1U7I7-F1
#
_cell.length_a   1.000
_cell.length_b   1.000
_cell.length_c   1.000
_cell.angle_alpha   90.00
_cell.angle_beta   90.00
_cell.angle_gamma   90.00
#
_symmetry.space_group_name_H-M   'P 1'
#
loop_
_entity.id
_entity.type
_entity.pdbx_description
1 polymer ?
#
loop_
_entity_poly.entity_id
_entity_poly.type
_entity_poly.pdbx_seq_one_letter_code
_entity_poly.pdbx_strand_id
1 'polypeptide(L)'
;MLIDKNSFNNIESFIEHLKKNENIIGIVEYGGRTYTDMAAGGDYDLTVIFDKPVSNNFAGVHFHINGIPIDCMILSKEDFMLDNPLNEFLFVHLNCNILYDKDNITSELLKKIQTTWAAKNKLSDSQISLYRFTFKHILDKLEHRLHDNELYTKYFIYSSVDWFLSCYANIKCWEIGKSKLHLKLIQNKEPILFEIISRLYSESSLEAQFILLKKCAEYMLKDIGGLWRENEVLFHLSPEGKNDEDEQNRLLNILFN
;
A
#
# COMPACT_ATOMS: atom_id res chain seq x y z
N MET A 1 11.27 -28.78 -11.12
CA MET A 1 10.70 -28.21 -9.89
C MET A 1 11.67 -28.53 -8.77
N LEU A 2 12.20 -27.52 -8.07
CA LEU A 2 13.11 -27.75 -6.93
C LEU A 2 12.28 -28.20 -5.73
N ILE A 3 12.73 -29.24 -5.03
CA ILE A 3 12.12 -29.71 -3.78
C ILE A 3 12.87 -29.02 -2.65
N ASP A 4 12.13 -28.32 -1.78
CA ASP A 4 12.71 -27.74 -0.58
C ASP A 4 13.31 -28.85 0.29
N LYS A 5 14.61 -28.74 0.57
CA LYS A 5 15.35 -29.67 1.43
C LYS A 5 15.56 -29.09 2.83
N ASN A 6 15.14 -27.85 3.06
CA ASN A 6 15.35 -27.16 4.32
C ASN A 6 14.21 -27.52 5.27
N SER A 7 14.51 -28.33 6.28
CA SER A 7 13.57 -28.68 7.33
C SER A 7 13.83 -27.81 8.57
N PHE A 8 13.46 -26.53 8.51
CA PHE A 8 13.39 -25.72 9.71
C PHE A 8 12.12 -26.07 10.49
N ASN A 9 12.26 -26.29 11.80
CA ASN A 9 11.13 -26.63 12.66
C ASN A 9 10.24 -25.41 12.95
N ASN A 10 10.83 -24.21 12.91
CA ASN A 10 10.16 -22.93 13.14
C ASN A 10 10.94 -21.77 12.49
N ILE A 11 10.30 -20.61 12.37
CA ILE A 11 10.86 -19.42 11.71
C ILE A 11 12.08 -18.88 12.49
N GLU A 12 12.04 -18.93 13.82
CA GLU A 12 13.16 -18.52 14.67
C GLU A 12 14.45 -19.31 14.35
N SER A 13 14.36 -20.63 14.20
CA SER A 13 15.50 -21.48 13.84
C SER A 13 16.07 -21.17 12.46
N PHE A 14 15.21 -20.73 11.54
CA PHE A 14 15.64 -20.25 10.23
C PHE A 14 16.39 -18.91 10.33
N ILE A 15 15.87 -17.95 11.12
CA ILE A 15 16.55 -16.68 11.38
C ILE A 15 17.92 -16.91 12.03
N GLU A 16 18.00 -17.77 13.05
CA GLU A 16 19.27 -18.12 13.71
C GLU A 16 20.26 -18.82 12.77
N HIS A 17 19.76 -19.57 11.78
CA HIS A 17 20.60 -20.10 10.72
C HIS A 17 21.15 -19.00 9.80
N LEU A 18 20.29 -18.07 9.37
CA LEU A 18 20.68 -16.94 8.51
C LEU A 18 21.75 -16.05 9.18
N LYS A 19 21.61 -15.77 10.49
CA LYS A 19 22.58 -14.97 11.27
C LYS A 19 24.02 -15.49 11.22
N LYS A 20 24.23 -16.76 10.87
CA LYS A 20 25.56 -17.38 10.77
C LYS A 20 26.26 -17.09 9.44
N ASN A 21 25.55 -16.55 8.45
CA ASN A 21 26.14 -16.22 7.15
C ASN A 21 26.82 -14.85 7.22
N GLU A 22 28.15 -14.83 7.05
CA GLU A 22 28.95 -13.60 7.15
C GLU A 22 28.58 -12.52 6.12
N ASN A 23 27.95 -12.89 5.00
CA ASN A 23 27.53 -11.96 3.95
C ASN A 23 26.20 -11.26 4.26
N ILE A 24 25.42 -11.77 5.22
CA ILE A 24 24.19 -11.15 5.67
C ILE A 24 24.55 -10.04 6.67
N ILE A 25 24.09 -8.83 6.39
CA ILE A 25 24.29 -7.66 7.26
C ILE A 25 23.03 -7.28 8.03
N GLY A 26 21.88 -7.78 7.59
CA GLY A 26 20.60 -7.43 8.18
C GLY A 26 19.53 -8.48 7.94
N ILE A 27 18.63 -8.62 8.90
CA ILE A 27 17.36 -9.32 8.73
C ILE A 27 16.29 -8.44 9.33
N VAL A 28 15.25 -8.15 8.55
CA VAL A 28 14.10 -7.37 9.01
C VAL A 28 12.82 -8.14 8.72
N GLU A 29 11.85 -8.04 9.63
CA GLU A 29 10.47 -8.52 9.40
C GLU A 29 9.55 -7.33 9.14
N TYR A 30 8.52 -7.55 8.33
CA TYR A 30 7.46 -6.59 8.09
C TYR A 30 6.12 -7.33 8.00
N GLY A 31 5.04 -6.60 7.73
CA GLY A 31 3.71 -7.21 7.65
C GLY A 31 3.04 -7.40 9.02
N GLY A 32 2.12 -8.35 9.08
CA GLY A 32 1.20 -8.50 10.22
C GLY A 32 1.55 -9.61 11.21
N ARG A 33 2.49 -10.49 10.86
CA ARG A 33 2.92 -11.65 11.64
C ARG A 33 4.34 -11.42 12.17
N THR A 34 4.60 -11.83 13.41
CA THR A 34 5.94 -11.85 14.01
C THR A 34 6.58 -13.23 13.87
N TYR A 35 7.92 -13.32 13.86
CA TYR A 35 8.64 -14.60 13.69
C TYR A 35 8.35 -15.69 14.75
N THR A 36 7.75 -15.32 15.87
CA THR A 36 7.32 -16.24 16.94
C THR A 36 5.89 -16.78 16.77
N ASP A 37 5.10 -16.19 15.88
CA ASP A 37 3.72 -16.56 15.65
C ASP A 37 3.61 -17.69 14.61
N MET A 38 3.39 -18.90 15.11
CA MET A 38 3.19 -20.12 14.33
C MET A 38 1.71 -20.49 14.18
N ALA A 39 0.76 -19.57 14.44
CA ALA A 39 -0.66 -19.84 14.26
C ALA A 39 -0.99 -20.14 12.79
N ALA A 40 -2.08 -20.87 12.53
CA ALA A 40 -2.49 -21.19 11.16
C ALA A 40 -3.03 -19.95 10.41
N GLY A 41 -2.70 -19.85 9.12
CA GLY A 41 -3.24 -18.86 8.17
C GLY A 41 -2.37 -17.60 8.02
N GLY A 42 -2.33 -17.02 6.82
CA GLY A 42 -1.42 -15.92 6.49
C GLY A 42 0.01 -16.37 6.22
N ASP A 43 0.83 -15.48 5.70
CA ASP A 43 2.26 -15.61 5.42
C ASP A 43 3.12 -14.95 6.52
N TYR A 44 4.43 -15.18 6.46
CA TYR A 44 5.43 -14.44 7.22
C TYR A 44 6.37 -13.74 6.24
N ASP A 45 6.45 -12.42 6.36
CA ASP A 45 7.24 -11.58 5.48
C ASP A 45 8.58 -11.20 6.13
N LEU A 46 9.69 -11.41 5.41
CA LEU A 46 11.00 -10.93 5.82
C LEU A 46 11.86 -10.45 4.65
N THR A 47 12.81 -9.58 4.95
CA THR A 47 13.91 -9.24 4.03
C THR A 47 15.23 -9.67 4.65
N VAL A 48 16.02 -10.40 3.86
CA VAL A 48 17.43 -10.66 4.15
C VAL A 48 18.27 -9.66 3.37
N ILE A 49 19.09 -8.90 4.09
CA ILE A 49 19.93 -7.84 3.55
C ILE A 49 21.38 -8.34 3.50
N PHE A 50 21.95 -8.35 2.30
CA PHE A 50 23.33 -8.74 2.04
C PHE A 50 24.24 -7.50 1.90
N ASP A 51 25.53 -7.66 2.19
CA ASP A 51 26.53 -6.61 1.93
C ASP A 51 26.60 -6.24 0.45
N LYS A 52 26.46 -7.24 -0.43
CA LYS A 52 26.50 -7.10 -1.88
C LYS A 52 25.36 -7.88 -2.54
N PRO A 53 24.94 -7.51 -3.77
CA PRO A 53 23.97 -8.27 -4.53
C PRO A 53 24.37 -9.74 -4.67
N VAL A 54 23.47 -10.65 -4.31
CA VAL A 54 23.69 -12.10 -4.45
C VAL A 54 23.14 -12.66 -5.76
N SER A 55 22.24 -11.92 -6.42
CA SER A 55 21.67 -12.26 -7.72
C SER A 55 21.18 -11.01 -8.44
N ASN A 56 21.31 -10.99 -9.76
CA ASN A 56 20.66 -9.99 -10.62
C ASN A 56 19.32 -10.50 -11.20
N ASN A 57 18.96 -11.76 -10.91
CA ASN A 57 17.79 -12.42 -11.53
C ASN A 57 16.66 -12.68 -10.53
N PHE A 58 16.95 -12.66 -9.22
CA PHE A 58 15.99 -13.00 -8.17
C PHE A 58 16.00 -11.91 -7.09
N ALA A 59 14.81 -11.42 -6.74
CA ALA A 59 14.59 -10.44 -5.68
C ALA A 59 14.02 -11.07 -4.39
N GLY A 60 13.77 -12.38 -4.41
CA GLY A 60 13.18 -13.10 -3.28
C GLY A 60 12.93 -14.57 -3.58
N VAL A 61 12.46 -15.28 -2.56
CA VAL A 61 12.11 -16.70 -2.61
C VAL A 61 10.89 -16.96 -1.73
N HIS A 62 9.97 -17.78 -2.23
CA HIS A 62 8.81 -18.25 -1.47
C HIS A 62 8.98 -19.73 -1.13
N PHE A 63 8.77 -20.08 0.13
CA PHE A 63 8.88 -21.44 0.63
C PHE A 63 8.01 -21.63 1.87
N HIS A 64 8.05 -22.81 2.51
CA HIS A 64 7.27 -23.07 3.72
C HIS A 64 8.17 -23.48 4.88
N ILE A 65 7.84 -23.01 6.08
CA ILE A 65 8.42 -23.51 7.33
C ILE A 65 7.28 -24.06 8.18
N ASN A 66 7.26 -25.38 8.41
CA ASN A 66 6.23 -26.05 9.21
C ASN A 66 4.78 -25.65 8.82
N GLY A 67 4.52 -25.58 7.51
CA GLY A 67 3.21 -25.21 6.97
C GLY A 67 2.91 -23.71 6.89
N ILE A 68 3.81 -22.85 7.39
CA ILE A 68 3.70 -21.38 7.25
C ILE A 68 4.35 -20.96 5.94
N PRO A 69 3.63 -20.30 5.01
CA PRO A 69 4.22 -19.67 3.84
C PRO A 69 5.16 -18.54 4.25
N ILE A 70 6.35 -18.51 3.68
CA ILE A 70 7.37 -17.49 3.89
C ILE A 70 7.53 -16.69 2.60
N ASP A 71 7.38 -15.37 2.67
CA ASP A 71 7.80 -14.43 1.63
C ASP A 71 9.14 -13.80 2.05
N CYS A 72 10.23 -14.30 1.46
CA CYS A 72 11.58 -13.86 1.79
C CYS A 72 12.14 -13.01 0.65
N MET A 73 12.15 -11.69 0.85
CA MET A 73 12.88 -10.78 -0.01
C MET A 73 14.39 -10.88 0.20
N ILE A 74 15.13 -10.64 -0.87
CA ILE A 74 16.58 -10.61 -0.90
C ILE A 74 16.99 -9.25 -1.45
N LEU A 75 17.58 -8.43 -0.59
CA LEU A 75 18.11 -7.12 -0.95
C LEU A 75 19.59 -7.04 -0.57
N SER A 76 20.26 -6.07 -1.16
CA SER A 76 21.62 -5.67 -0.84
C SER A 76 21.63 -4.30 -0.17
N LYS A 77 22.77 -3.95 0.42
CA LYS A 77 23.04 -2.60 0.91
C LYS A 77 22.76 -1.54 -0.16
N GLU A 78 23.13 -1.79 -1.42
CA GLU A 78 23.01 -0.84 -2.53
C GLU A 78 21.56 -0.47 -2.82
N ASP A 79 20.61 -1.39 -2.62
CA ASP A 79 19.18 -1.14 -2.86
C ASP A 79 18.62 -0.03 -1.96
N PHE A 80 19.14 0.08 -0.73
CA PHE A 80 18.77 1.13 0.23
C PHE A 80 19.55 2.43 0.03
N MET A 81 20.56 2.45 -0.85
CA MET A 81 21.38 3.64 -1.08
C MET A 81 20.74 4.62 -2.08
N LEU A 82 19.74 4.16 -2.83
CA LEU A 82 19.01 4.96 -3.81
C LEU A 82 18.16 6.05 -3.14
N ASP A 83 17.99 7.19 -3.82
CA ASP A 83 17.14 8.28 -3.34
C ASP A 83 15.65 7.93 -3.39
N ASN A 84 15.26 6.99 -4.25
CA ASN A 84 13.91 6.44 -4.34
C ASN A 84 13.98 4.92 -4.44
N PRO A 85 12.98 4.18 -3.94
CA PRO A 85 12.97 2.74 -4.09
C PRO A 85 12.77 2.34 -5.56
N LEU A 86 13.31 1.17 -5.93
CA LEU A 86 13.14 0.59 -7.27
C LEU A 86 11.68 0.28 -7.63
N ASN A 87 10.84 0.07 -6.61
CA ASN A 87 9.39 -0.12 -6.77
C ASN A 87 8.67 0.23 -5.45
N GLU A 88 7.36 0.43 -5.51
CA GLU A 88 6.55 0.85 -4.36
C GLU A 88 6.50 -0.18 -3.23
N PHE A 89 6.69 -1.48 -3.52
CA PHE A 89 6.67 -2.50 -2.47
C PHE A 89 7.79 -2.29 -1.45
N LEU A 90 8.93 -1.74 -1.84
CA LEU A 90 10.06 -1.51 -0.93
C LEU A 90 9.75 -0.49 0.18
N PHE A 91 8.67 0.29 0.08
CA PHE A 91 8.24 1.17 1.18
C PHE A 91 7.86 0.41 2.45
N VAL A 92 7.63 -0.92 2.40
CA VAL A 92 7.41 -1.75 3.61
C VAL A 92 8.56 -1.64 4.62
N HIS A 93 9.77 -1.33 4.15
CA HIS A 93 10.96 -1.21 5.00
C HIS A 93 10.96 0.07 5.87
N LEU A 94 10.10 1.05 5.57
CA LEU A 94 9.97 2.25 6.41
C LEU A 94 9.48 1.93 7.84
N ASN A 95 8.76 0.81 8.00
CA ASN A 95 8.10 0.42 9.25
C ASN A 95 8.37 -1.06 9.62
N CYS A 96 9.56 -1.56 9.30
CA CYS A 96 9.98 -2.93 9.61
C CYS A 96 10.61 -3.04 11.01
N ASN A 97 10.63 -4.25 11.56
CA ASN A 97 11.37 -4.56 12.79
C ASN A 97 12.71 -5.21 12.42
N ILE A 98 13.78 -4.75 13.05
CA ILE A 98 15.11 -5.34 12.90
C ILE A 98 15.21 -6.60 13.76
N LEU A 99 15.50 -7.74 13.14
CA LEU A 99 15.73 -9.03 13.79
C LEU A 99 17.22 -9.38 13.91
N TYR A 100 18.03 -8.82 13.02
CA TYR A 100 19.49 -8.93 13.03
C TYR A 100 20.10 -7.67 12.43
N ASP A 101 21.16 -7.17 13.06
CA ASP A 101 21.90 -6.00 12.60
C ASP A 101 23.40 -6.21 12.81
N LYS A 102 24.13 -6.40 11.71
CA LYS A 102 25.57 -6.52 11.75
C LYS A 102 26.18 -5.13 11.81
N ASP A 103 26.90 -4.85 12.88
CA ASP A 103 27.64 -3.60 13.09
C ASP A 103 26.78 -2.32 12.98
N ASN A 104 25.48 -2.41 13.26
CA ASN A 104 24.48 -1.35 13.12
C ASN A 104 24.20 -0.86 11.68
N ILE A 105 24.70 -1.57 10.67
CA ILE A 105 24.55 -1.16 9.27
C ILE A 105 23.07 -1.11 8.88
N THR A 106 22.26 -2.08 9.30
CA THR A 106 20.83 -2.13 8.95
C THR A 106 20.09 -0.94 9.55
N SER A 107 20.35 -0.62 10.82
CA SER A 107 19.79 0.57 11.46
C SER A 107 20.14 1.86 10.73
N GLU A 108 21.37 1.98 10.21
CA GLU A 108 21.79 3.15 9.41
C GLU A 108 21.07 3.23 8.06
N LEU A 109 20.92 2.10 7.35
CA LEU A 109 20.18 2.03 6.09
C LEU A 109 18.72 2.41 6.28
N LEU A 110 18.07 1.89 7.33
CA LEU A 110 16.67 2.21 7.62
C LEU A 110 16.48 3.70 7.97
N LYS A 111 17.39 4.28 8.75
CA LYS A 111 17.39 5.73 9.03
C LYS A 111 17.55 6.57 7.76
N LYS A 112 18.40 6.13 6.82
CA LYS A 112 18.57 6.82 5.53
C LYS A 112 17.25 6.82 4.76
N ILE A 113 16.62 5.66 4.55
CA ILE A 113 15.39 5.59 3.77
C ILE A 113 14.23 6.34 4.42
N GLN A 114 14.18 6.44 5.75
CA GLN A 114 13.22 7.30 6.44
C GLN A 114 13.31 8.78 6.02
N THR A 115 14.48 9.21 5.54
CA THR A 115 14.69 10.59 5.04
C THR A 115 14.62 10.71 3.53
N THR A 116 15.07 9.71 2.78
CA THR A 116 15.15 9.78 1.30
C THR A 116 13.89 9.26 0.63
N TRP A 117 13.28 8.19 1.17
CA TRP A 117 12.07 7.56 0.62
C TRP A 117 10.78 8.10 1.24
N ALA A 118 10.87 9.10 2.13
CA ALA A 118 9.68 9.67 2.75
C ALA A 118 8.66 10.15 1.70
N ALA A 119 7.38 9.93 1.99
CA ALA A 119 6.29 10.36 1.13
C ALA A 119 6.43 11.86 0.81
N LYS A 120 6.32 12.23 -0.48
CA LYS A 120 6.30 13.63 -0.89
C LYS A 120 5.17 14.35 -0.12
N ASN A 121 5.50 15.45 0.55
CA ASN A 121 4.60 16.18 1.45
C ASN A 121 3.38 16.84 0.77
N LYS A 122 3.20 16.68 -0.54
CA LYS A 122 2.09 17.26 -1.29
C LYS A 122 1.75 16.41 -2.51
N LEU A 123 0.46 16.13 -2.69
CA LEU A 123 -0.06 15.53 -3.92
C LEU A 123 0.17 16.46 -5.12
N SER A 124 0.47 15.89 -6.28
CA SER A 124 0.47 16.61 -7.56
C SER A 124 -0.96 16.86 -8.06
N ASP A 125 -1.13 17.83 -8.96
CA ASP A 125 -2.43 18.12 -9.59
C ASP A 125 -2.96 16.90 -10.38
N SER A 126 -2.05 16.12 -10.98
CA SER A 126 -2.39 14.86 -11.64
C SER A 126 -2.96 13.84 -10.66
N GLN A 127 -2.35 13.67 -9.48
CA GLN A 127 -2.86 12.76 -8.45
C GLN A 127 -4.23 13.21 -7.91
N ILE A 128 -4.40 14.51 -7.66
CA ILE A 128 -5.69 15.07 -7.22
C ILE A 128 -6.77 14.76 -8.27
N SER A 129 -6.49 15.04 -9.54
CA SER A 129 -7.45 14.78 -10.63
C SER A 129 -7.76 13.29 -10.77
N LEU A 130 -6.75 12.44 -10.68
CA LEU A 130 -6.90 10.98 -10.74
C LEU A 130 -7.77 10.46 -9.59
N TYR A 131 -7.54 10.90 -8.34
CA TYR A 131 -8.32 10.42 -7.20
C TYR A 131 -9.78 10.85 -7.30
N ARG A 132 -10.04 12.11 -7.66
CA ARG A 132 -11.41 12.61 -7.82
C ARG A 132 -12.16 11.88 -8.93
N PHE A 133 -11.49 11.63 -10.07
CA PHE A 133 -12.04 10.88 -11.19
C PHE A 133 -12.32 9.42 -10.80
N THR A 134 -11.33 8.71 -10.24
CA THR A 134 -11.45 7.28 -9.96
C THR A 134 -12.50 6.97 -8.90
N PHE A 135 -12.62 7.79 -7.85
CA PHE A 135 -13.68 7.64 -6.85
C PHE A 135 -15.06 7.80 -7.50
N LYS A 136 -15.27 8.86 -8.29
CA LYS A 136 -16.55 9.07 -8.99
C LYS A 136 -16.84 7.93 -9.97
N HIS A 137 -15.86 7.52 -10.77
CA HIS A 137 -16.00 6.43 -11.73
C HIS A 137 -16.39 5.10 -11.07
N ILE A 138 -15.80 4.77 -9.93
CA ILE A 138 -16.16 3.57 -9.15
C ILE A 138 -17.61 3.66 -8.66
N LEU A 139 -18.01 4.81 -8.11
CA LEU A 139 -19.37 5.02 -7.61
C LEU A 139 -20.41 4.92 -8.72
N ASP A 140 -20.18 5.55 -9.88
CA ASP A 140 -21.08 5.50 -11.02
C ASP A 140 -21.22 4.07 -11.56
N LYS A 141 -20.10 3.33 -11.60
CA LYS A 141 -20.09 1.92 -12.03
C LYS A 141 -20.89 1.04 -11.07
N LEU A 142 -20.79 1.28 -9.76
CA LEU A 142 -21.55 0.55 -8.75
C LEU A 142 -23.04 0.91 -8.80
N GLU A 143 -23.38 2.19 -8.97
CA GLU A 143 -24.77 2.65 -9.07
C GLU A 143 -25.54 1.92 -10.17
N HIS A 144 -24.92 1.74 -11.34
CA HIS A 144 -25.55 1.08 -12.47
C HIS A 144 -25.57 -0.46 -12.40
N ARG A 145 -24.75 -1.06 -11.54
CA ARG A 145 -24.53 -2.53 -11.51
C ARG A 145 -24.82 -3.13 -10.14
N LEU A 146 -25.42 -2.36 -9.24
CA LEU A 146 -25.57 -2.71 -7.83
C LEU A 146 -26.21 -4.09 -7.66
N HIS A 147 -27.20 -4.41 -8.50
CA HIS A 147 -27.99 -5.64 -8.44
C HIS A 147 -27.65 -6.67 -9.53
N ASP A 148 -26.63 -6.44 -10.35
CA ASP A 148 -26.27 -7.36 -11.44
C ASP A 148 -25.77 -8.70 -10.89
N ASN A 149 -24.92 -8.65 -9.87
CA ASN A 149 -24.37 -9.81 -9.19
C ASN A 149 -23.96 -9.45 -7.76
N GLU A 150 -24.73 -9.93 -6.78
CA GLU A 150 -24.54 -9.57 -5.36
C GLU A 150 -23.12 -9.86 -4.85
N LEU A 151 -22.57 -11.04 -5.15
CA LEU A 151 -21.24 -11.43 -4.68
C LEU A 151 -20.16 -10.53 -5.27
N TYR A 152 -20.24 -10.27 -6.58
CA TYR A 152 -19.33 -9.35 -7.26
C TYR A 152 -19.46 -7.93 -6.71
N THR A 153 -20.68 -7.43 -6.49
CA THR A 153 -20.92 -6.09 -5.94
C THR A 153 -20.33 -5.96 -4.54
N LYS A 154 -20.54 -6.94 -3.65
CA LYS A 154 -19.93 -6.94 -2.30
C LYS A 154 -18.42 -6.91 -2.37
N TYR A 155 -17.82 -7.78 -3.19
CA TYR A 155 -16.38 -7.79 -3.42
C TYR A 155 -15.89 -6.45 -3.98
N PHE A 156 -16.62 -5.85 -4.92
CA PHE A 156 -16.23 -4.61 -5.56
C PHE A 156 -16.34 -3.41 -4.60
N ILE A 157 -17.34 -3.39 -3.70
CA ILE A 157 -17.44 -2.41 -2.61
C ILE A 157 -16.22 -2.52 -1.68
N TYR A 158 -15.91 -3.72 -1.17
CA TYR A 158 -14.82 -3.88 -0.20
C TYR A 158 -13.44 -3.59 -0.80
N SER A 159 -13.18 -4.08 -2.01
CA SER A 159 -11.94 -3.73 -2.73
C SER A 159 -11.82 -2.23 -3.05
N SER A 160 -12.95 -1.56 -3.30
CA SER A 160 -12.96 -0.10 -3.46
C SER A 160 -12.63 0.63 -2.15
N VAL A 161 -13.11 0.13 -1.00
CA VAL A 161 -12.73 0.69 0.30
C VAL A 161 -11.22 0.56 0.54
N ASP A 162 -10.62 -0.60 0.25
CA ASP A 162 -9.17 -0.78 0.37
C ASP A 162 -8.38 0.25 -0.45
N TRP A 163 -8.79 0.47 -1.71
CA TRP A 163 -8.20 1.50 -2.56
C TRP A 163 -8.40 2.91 -1.99
N PHE A 164 -9.63 3.23 -1.53
CA PHE A 164 -9.95 4.54 -0.96
C PHE A 164 -9.12 4.84 0.30
N LEU A 165 -8.87 3.83 1.13
CA LEU A 165 -8.00 3.95 2.30
C LEU A 165 -6.58 4.37 1.92
N SER A 166 -6.00 3.74 0.89
CA SER A 166 -4.66 4.09 0.40
C SER A 166 -4.62 5.50 -0.20
N CYS A 167 -5.61 5.87 -1.01
CA CYS A 167 -5.71 7.24 -1.51
C CYS A 167 -5.85 8.28 -0.38
N TYR A 168 -6.67 7.98 0.63
CA TYR A 168 -6.89 8.90 1.76
C TYR A 168 -5.63 9.06 2.62
N ALA A 169 -4.88 7.99 2.85
CA ALA A 169 -3.59 8.08 3.52
C ALA A 169 -2.63 9.00 2.75
N ASN A 170 -2.59 8.90 1.41
CA ASN A 170 -1.79 9.79 0.57
C ASN A 170 -2.26 11.25 0.64
N ILE A 171 -3.59 11.50 0.59
CA ILE A 171 -4.17 12.84 0.76
C ILE A 171 -3.74 13.46 2.09
N LYS A 172 -3.73 12.65 3.16
CA LYS A 172 -3.32 13.09 4.50
C LYS A 172 -1.82 13.09 4.75
N CYS A 173 -1.01 12.72 3.74
CA CYS A 173 0.43 12.53 3.89
C CYS A 173 0.78 11.63 5.09
N TRP A 174 -0.01 10.58 5.29
CA TRP A 174 0.22 9.58 6.33
C TRP A 174 1.27 8.56 5.90
N GLU A 175 1.66 7.74 6.88
CA GLU A 175 2.59 6.64 6.72
C GLU A 175 2.17 5.70 5.58
N ILE A 176 3.15 5.37 4.71
CA ILE A 176 2.96 4.42 3.63
C ILE A 176 2.73 3.02 4.22
N GLY A 177 1.73 2.31 3.71
CA GLY A 177 1.44 0.94 4.16
C GLY A 177 0.19 0.35 3.50
N LYS A 178 -0.24 -0.81 3.98
CA LYS A 178 -1.44 -1.52 3.51
C LYS A 178 -2.71 -0.98 4.19
N SER A 179 -3.87 -1.31 3.62
CA SER A 179 -5.18 -0.82 4.10
C SER A 179 -5.44 -1.06 5.59
N LYS A 180 -4.95 -2.15 6.19
CA LYS A 180 -5.03 -2.42 7.63
C LYS A 180 -4.36 -1.35 8.50
N LEU A 181 -3.18 -0.85 8.11
CA LEU A 181 -2.51 0.25 8.79
C LEU A 181 -3.34 1.53 8.66
N HIS A 182 -3.78 1.83 7.43
CA HIS A 182 -4.55 3.04 7.15
C HIS A 182 -5.87 3.06 7.91
N LEU A 183 -6.57 1.93 8.03
CA LEU A 183 -7.78 1.81 8.84
C LEU A 183 -7.51 2.06 10.32
N LYS A 184 -6.39 1.56 10.87
CA LYS A 184 -5.97 1.86 12.25
C LYS A 184 -5.65 3.35 12.45
N LEU A 185 -5.03 4.00 11.47
CA LEU A 185 -4.80 5.44 11.50
C LEU A 185 -6.13 6.21 11.47
N ILE A 186 -7.09 5.82 10.63
CA ILE A 186 -8.44 6.40 10.59
C ILE A 186 -9.16 6.20 11.92
N GLN A 187 -9.12 5.01 12.50
CA GLN A 187 -9.71 4.72 13.81
C GLN A 187 -9.22 5.69 14.89
N ASN A 188 -7.92 5.98 14.90
CA ASN A 188 -7.30 6.82 15.92
C ASN A 188 -7.45 8.32 15.66
N LYS A 189 -7.44 8.74 14.38
CA LYS A 189 -7.34 10.16 13.99
C LYS A 189 -8.65 10.74 13.44
N GLU A 190 -9.55 9.92 12.91
CA GLU A 190 -10.74 10.33 12.16
C GLU A 190 -11.96 9.48 12.56
N PRO A 191 -12.44 9.58 13.82
CA PRO A 191 -13.45 8.67 14.38
C PRO A 191 -14.79 8.68 13.61
N ILE A 192 -15.17 9.83 13.05
CA ILE A 192 -16.39 9.94 12.22
C ILE A 192 -16.25 9.09 10.96
N LEU A 193 -15.11 9.16 10.27
CA LEU A 193 -14.87 8.36 9.08
C LEU A 193 -14.80 6.87 9.43
N PHE A 194 -14.15 6.54 10.55
CA PHE A 194 -14.09 5.17 11.05
C PHE A 194 -15.49 4.59 11.32
N GLU A 195 -16.40 5.37 11.90
CA GLU A 195 -17.78 4.95 12.14
C GLU A 195 -18.51 4.62 10.82
N ILE A 196 -18.37 5.47 9.80
CA ILE A 196 -18.98 5.24 8.48
C ILE A 196 -18.46 3.94 7.87
N ILE A 197 -17.14 3.72 7.90
CA ILE A 197 -16.51 2.50 7.38
C ILE A 197 -16.96 1.26 8.17
N SER A 198 -17.01 1.36 9.50
CA SER A 198 -17.44 0.25 10.36
C SER A 198 -18.88 -0.15 10.07
N ARG A 199 -19.77 0.83 9.85
CA ARG A 199 -21.15 0.59 9.44
C ARG A 199 -21.23 -0.02 8.05
N LEU A 200 -20.38 0.39 7.11
CA LEU A 200 -20.34 -0.20 5.77
C LEU A 200 -20.05 -1.70 5.85
N TYR A 201 -19.10 -2.13 6.67
CA TYR A 201 -18.75 -3.54 6.81
C TYR A 201 -19.80 -4.37 7.55
N SER A 202 -20.56 -3.78 8.48
CA SER A 202 -21.60 -4.50 9.23
C SER A 202 -22.97 -4.51 8.55
N GLU A 203 -23.17 -3.65 7.55
CA GLU A 203 -24.42 -3.54 6.82
C GLU A 203 -24.66 -4.72 5.87
N SER A 204 -25.91 -5.13 5.75
CA SER A 204 -26.35 -6.28 4.94
C SER A 204 -26.95 -5.87 3.59
N SER A 205 -27.60 -4.70 3.53
CA SER A 205 -28.19 -4.16 2.30
C SER A 205 -27.12 -3.55 1.41
N LEU A 206 -27.11 -3.93 0.13
CA LEU A 206 -26.21 -3.37 -0.88
C LEU A 206 -26.43 -1.87 -1.09
N GLU A 207 -27.67 -1.42 -1.04
CA GLU A 207 -28.06 -0.01 -1.16
C GLU A 207 -27.50 0.80 0.00
N ALA A 208 -27.65 0.30 1.22
CA ALA A 208 -27.11 0.94 2.40
C ALA A 208 -25.57 0.94 2.40
N GLN A 209 -24.92 -0.16 1.99
CA GLN A 209 -23.47 -0.22 1.79
C GLN A 209 -23.00 0.80 0.75
N PHE A 210 -23.69 0.92 -0.38
CA PHE A 210 -23.37 1.88 -1.43
C PHE A 210 -23.49 3.34 -0.96
N ILE A 211 -24.56 3.66 -0.22
CA ILE A 211 -24.73 4.99 0.38
C ILE A 211 -23.59 5.30 1.36
N LEU A 212 -23.18 4.33 2.17
CA LEU A 212 -22.05 4.48 3.10
C LEU A 212 -20.73 4.65 2.35
N LEU A 213 -20.51 3.91 1.26
CA LEU A 213 -19.33 4.03 0.40
C LEU A 213 -19.23 5.44 -0.21
N LYS A 214 -20.36 5.97 -0.71
CA LYS A 214 -20.43 7.35 -1.23
C LYS A 214 -20.09 8.37 -0.15
N LYS A 215 -20.60 8.20 1.08
CA LYS A 215 -20.25 9.05 2.23
C LYS A 215 -18.76 8.97 2.58
N CYS A 216 -18.15 7.78 2.52
CA CYS A 216 -16.71 7.63 2.69
C CYS A 216 -15.96 8.43 1.63
N ALA A 217 -16.32 8.28 0.36
CA ALA A 217 -15.69 8.98 -0.76
C ALA A 217 -15.77 10.51 -0.61
N GLU A 218 -16.97 11.04 -0.30
CA GLU A 218 -17.18 12.47 -0.07
C GLU A 218 -16.33 12.99 1.10
N TYR A 219 -16.28 12.24 2.22
CA TYR A 219 -15.48 12.61 3.38
C TYR A 219 -13.99 12.62 3.04
N MET A 220 -13.50 11.57 2.37
CA MET A 220 -12.08 11.38 2.10
C MET A 220 -11.52 12.41 1.11
N LEU A 221 -12.32 12.84 0.14
CA LEU A 221 -11.90 13.79 -0.89
C LEU A 221 -12.10 15.27 -0.51
N LYS A 222 -12.69 15.57 0.66
CA LYS A 222 -13.08 16.94 1.05
C LYS A 222 -11.93 17.95 0.95
N ASP A 223 -10.71 17.53 1.31
CA ASP A 223 -9.53 18.40 1.36
C ASP A 223 -8.93 18.68 -0.03
N ILE A 224 -9.37 17.95 -1.06
CA ILE A 224 -8.86 18.07 -2.44
C ILE A 224 -9.97 18.44 -3.45
N GLY A 225 -11.05 19.06 -2.98
CA GLY A 225 -12.15 19.56 -3.83
C GLY A 225 -13.37 18.64 -3.94
N GLY A 226 -13.34 17.47 -3.29
CA GLY A 226 -14.43 16.50 -3.27
C GLY A 226 -14.55 15.68 -4.56
N LEU A 227 -15.63 14.90 -4.66
CA LEU A 227 -15.94 14.12 -5.86
C LEU A 227 -16.06 15.01 -7.10
N TRP A 228 -15.68 14.45 -8.25
CA TRP A 228 -15.90 15.07 -9.56
C TRP A 228 -17.40 15.27 -9.81
N ARG A 229 -17.78 16.49 -10.22
CA ARG A 229 -19.17 16.91 -10.40
C ARG A 229 -19.59 16.85 -11.87
N GLU A 230 -20.88 16.68 -12.14
CA GLU A 230 -21.41 16.55 -13.51
C GLU A 230 -21.09 17.73 -14.43
N ASN A 231 -21.08 18.96 -13.89
CA ASN A 231 -20.81 20.19 -14.66
C ASN A 231 -19.36 20.65 -14.55
N GLU A 232 -18.47 19.80 -14.07
CA GLU A 232 -17.05 20.10 -13.93
C GLU A 232 -16.27 19.41 -15.05
N VAL A 233 -15.31 20.11 -15.65
CA VAL A 233 -14.31 19.45 -16.50
C VAL A 233 -13.10 19.10 -15.67
N LEU A 234 -12.78 17.80 -15.62
CA LEU A 234 -11.61 17.29 -14.93
C LEU A 234 -10.60 16.77 -15.96
N PHE A 235 -9.41 17.35 -15.99
CA PHE A 235 -8.38 16.98 -16.96
C PHE A 235 -7.59 15.76 -16.47
N HIS A 236 -7.35 14.81 -17.37
CA HIS A 236 -6.40 13.73 -17.13
C HIS A 236 -4.98 14.24 -17.43
N LEU A 237 -4.31 14.73 -16.39
CA LEU A 237 -2.97 15.29 -16.49
C LEU A 237 -1.90 14.18 -16.52
N SER A 238 -0.82 14.40 -17.27
CA SER A 238 0.40 13.60 -17.17
C SER A 238 0.99 13.66 -15.75
N PRO A 239 1.88 12.73 -15.34
CA PRO A 239 2.38 12.68 -13.96
C PRO A 239 2.99 13.99 -13.43
N GLU A 240 3.66 14.74 -14.30
CA GLU A 240 4.27 16.05 -14.00
C GLU A 240 3.41 17.24 -14.48
N GLY A 241 2.22 16.95 -15.02
CA GLY A 241 1.27 17.95 -15.47
C GLY A 241 0.69 18.75 -14.31
N LYS A 242 0.35 20.01 -14.59
CA LYS A 242 -0.23 20.96 -13.64
C LYS A 242 -1.55 21.49 -14.15
N ASN A 243 -2.39 21.96 -13.24
CA ASN A 243 -3.56 22.74 -13.63
C ASN A 243 -3.10 24.12 -14.12
N ASP A 244 -3.22 24.34 -15.42
CA ASP A 244 -2.94 25.60 -16.10
C ASP A 244 -4.22 26.07 -16.78
N GLU A 245 -4.80 27.15 -16.27
CA GLU A 245 -6.11 27.66 -16.71
C GLU A 245 -6.07 28.11 -18.19
N ASP A 246 -4.97 28.70 -18.64
CA ASP A 246 -4.84 29.19 -20.01
C ASP A 246 -4.74 28.02 -21.00
N GLU A 247 -3.93 27.01 -20.68
CA GLU A 247 -3.82 25.81 -21.49
C GLU A 247 -5.14 25.03 -21.53
N GLN A 248 -5.80 24.88 -20.38
CA GLN A 248 -7.08 24.19 -20.26
C GLN A 248 -8.17 24.90 -21.07
N ASN A 249 -8.30 26.22 -20.93
CA ASN A 249 -9.27 27.00 -21.70
C ASN A 249 -9.00 26.93 -23.21
N ARG A 250 -7.72 26.99 -23.61
CA ARG A 250 -7.33 26.80 -25.01
C ARG A 250 -7.75 25.43 -25.53
N LEU A 251 -7.55 24.37 -24.75
CA LEU A 251 -7.93 23.01 -25.15
C LEU A 251 -9.46 22.84 -25.20
N LEU A 252 -10.21 23.39 -24.25
CA LEU A 252 -11.68 23.36 -24.26
C LEU A 252 -12.25 24.07 -25.49
N ASN A 253 -11.67 25.23 -25.83
CA ASN A 253 -12.05 25.94 -27.05
C ASN A 253 -11.80 25.09 -28.31
N ILE A 254 -10.73 24.31 -28.36
CA ILE A 254 -10.46 23.42 -29.52
C ILE A 254 -11.44 22.24 -29.57
N LEU A 255 -11.85 21.70 -28.42
CA LEU A 255 -12.69 20.50 -28.35
C LEU A 255 -14.18 20.80 -28.53
N PHE A 256 -14.63 21.99 -28.12
CA PHE A 256 -16.05 22.31 -27.98
C PHE A 256 -16.52 23.54 -28.77
N ASN A 257 -15.63 24.34 -29.35
CA ASN A 257 -15.95 25.46 -30.25
C ASN A 257 -15.42 25.21 -31.66
#